data_AF-A0A384DS35-F1
#
_entry.id   AF-A0A384DS35-F1
#
_cell.length_a   1.000
_cell.length_b   1.000
_cell.length_c   1.000
_cell.angle_alpha   90.00
_cell.angle_beta   90.00
_cell.angle_gamma   90.00
#
_symmetry.space_group_name_H-M   'P 1'
#
loop_
_entity.id
_entity.type
_entity.pdbx_description
1 polymer ?
#
loop_
_entity_poly.entity_id
_entity_poly.type
_entity_poly.pdbx_seq_one_letter_code
_entity_poly.pdbx_strand_id
1 'polypeptide(L)'
;MGAPALLRPGLRPALPTPPQAALSPQEAAKRLNSVVPVKFTISSRTDAGVHALCNAAHLDVQRRSGQPPFSPEVLAEALNAHLRHPAIRILQAFRVPSDFHARHAATSRTYLYRLVTGCHRPDQLSVFERNRCWPLRAGCLDVGAMREAAQHLLGTHDFSAFQSAGSPATSSVRTLRRASVSPDPGSPFVLPQENRLRFWNLEFESQSFLYRQGLPHGRHRSPPDAQLTSGHHDTQSPAAMQASCLLLACTCLKSPASWAPRSATGELQEKGLSIKKGTSTQPLVQFLLEINTAGASTYLLGPHE
;
A
#
# COMPACT_ATOMS: atom_id res chain seq x y z
N MET A 1 33.67 9.92 37.66
CA MET A 1 32.22 9.64 37.70
C MET A 1 31.53 10.53 36.68
N GLY A 2 31.31 10.03 35.46
CA GLY A 2 30.60 10.76 34.40
C GLY A 2 29.18 10.22 34.30
N ALA A 3 28.18 11.09 34.42
CA ALA A 3 26.77 10.73 34.30
C ALA A 3 26.46 10.24 32.86
N PRO A 4 25.65 9.19 32.67
CA PRO A 4 25.27 8.76 31.33
C PRO A 4 24.23 9.73 30.75
N ALA A 5 24.49 10.21 29.53
CA ALA A 5 23.59 11.07 28.80
C ALA A 5 22.25 10.35 28.52
N LEU A 6 21.16 10.92 29.02
CA LEU A 6 19.80 10.48 28.74
C LEU A 6 19.49 10.71 27.24
N LEU A 7 19.37 9.62 26.49
CA LEU A 7 18.84 9.62 25.12
C LEU A 7 17.38 10.10 25.15
N ARG A 8 17.12 11.25 24.51
CA ARG A 8 15.78 11.80 24.32
C ARG A 8 14.89 10.80 23.56
N PRO A 9 13.70 10.45 24.06
CA PRO A 9 12.72 9.68 23.28
C PRO A 9 12.05 10.64 22.29
N GLY A 10 12.20 10.41 20.98
CA GLY A 10 11.41 11.17 20.00
C GLY A 10 11.93 11.29 18.57
N LEU A 11 13.14 10.86 18.22
CA LEU A 11 13.55 10.87 16.82
C LEU A 11 12.93 9.67 16.08
N ARG A 12 11.94 9.96 15.23
CA ARG A 12 11.51 9.04 14.17
C ARG A 12 12.75 8.71 13.32
N PRO A 13 13.05 7.44 13.02
CA PRO A 13 14.11 7.12 12.08
C PRO A 13 13.81 7.85 10.77
N ALA A 14 14.73 8.69 10.30
CA ALA A 14 14.61 9.30 8.99
C ALA A 14 14.55 8.18 7.95
N LEU A 15 13.54 8.21 7.07
CA LEU A 15 13.51 7.33 5.90
C LEU A 15 14.81 7.56 5.11
N PRO A 16 15.44 6.50 4.59
CA PRO A 16 16.65 6.66 3.79
C PRO A 16 16.36 7.62 2.64
N THR A 17 17.11 8.72 2.59
CA THR A 17 17.03 9.67 1.50
C THR A 17 17.43 8.94 0.22
N PRO A 18 16.62 8.99 -0.85
CA PRO A 18 16.99 8.37 -2.11
C PRO A 18 18.36 8.92 -2.57
N PRO A 19 19.22 8.11 -3.22
CA PRO A 19 20.42 8.64 -3.83
C PRO A 19 20.04 9.75 -4.82
N GLN A 20 20.93 10.72 -5.05
CA GLN A 20 20.66 11.91 -5.89
C GLN A 20 20.17 11.62 -7.33
N ALA A 21 20.24 10.37 -7.77
CA ALA A 21 19.79 9.90 -9.09
C ALA A 21 18.51 9.05 -9.08
N ALA A 22 17.87 8.82 -7.93
CA ALA A 22 16.62 8.04 -7.89
C ALA A 22 15.42 8.91 -8.24
N LEU A 23 14.55 8.37 -9.10
CA LEU A 23 13.37 9.04 -9.62
C LEU A 23 12.10 8.49 -8.98
N SER A 24 11.07 9.33 -8.86
CA SER A 24 9.70 8.86 -8.66
C SER A 24 9.21 8.06 -9.87
N PRO A 25 8.15 7.22 -9.73
CA PRO A 25 7.57 6.50 -10.86
C PRO A 25 7.10 7.42 -11.98
N GLN A 26 6.56 8.59 -11.64
CA GLN A 26 6.12 9.58 -12.62
C GLN A 26 7.30 10.18 -13.40
N GLU A 27 8.44 10.43 -12.76
CA GLU A 27 9.65 10.92 -13.42
C GLU A 27 10.31 9.82 -14.27
N ALA A 28 10.36 8.58 -13.77
CA ALA A 28 10.85 7.44 -14.53
C ALA A 28 9.99 7.19 -15.78
N ALA A 29 8.66 7.31 -15.67
CA ALA A 29 7.75 7.18 -16.79
C ALA A 29 7.97 8.27 -17.85
N LYS A 30 8.28 9.51 -17.45
CA LYS A 30 8.65 10.59 -18.39
C LYS A 30 9.92 10.26 -19.19
N ARG A 31 10.85 9.47 -18.62
CA ARG A 31 12.09 9.05 -19.30
C ARG A 31 11.88 7.99 -20.39
N LEU A 32 10.69 7.40 -20.50
CA LEU A 32 10.34 6.46 -21.58
C LEU A 32 10.26 7.14 -22.97
N ASN A 33 10.32 8.48 -23.01
CA ASN A 33 10.27 9.28 -24.24
C ASN A 33 9.01 9.03 -25.08
N SER A 34 7.87 8.89 -24.40
CA SER A 34 6.55 8.83 -25.04
C SER A 34 6.29 10.11 -25.83
N VAL A 35 5.60 9.99 -26.97
CA VAL A 35 5.15 11.12 -27.78
C VAL A 35 4.09 11.94 -27.04
N VAL A 36 3.24 11.26 -26.27
CA VAL A 36 2.25 11.91 -25.40
C VAL A 36 2.77 12.04 -23.97
N PRO A 37 2.33 13.06 -23.21
CA PRO A 37 2.61 13.15 -21.78
C PRO A 37 2.16 11.89 -21.03
N VAL A 38 3.08 11.25 -20.32
CA VAL A 38 2.77 10.06 -19.53
C VAL A 38 2.22 10.48 -18.17
N LYS A 39 1.04 9.98 -17.81
CA LYS A 39 0.46 10.11 -16.47
C LYS A 39 0.51 8.76 -15.75
N PHE A 40 1.08 8.75 -14.55
CA PHE A 40 1.21 7.56 -13.72
C PHE A 40 0.13 7.55 -12.64
N THR A 41 -0.84 6.64 -12.72
CA THR A 41 -2.00 6.64 -11.82
C THR A 41 -2.05 5.36 -10.98
N ILE A 42 -1.87 5.50 -9.67
CA ILE A 42 -1.91 4.41 -8.69
C ILE A 42 -3.34 4.03 -8.27
N SER A 43 -3.52 2.75 -7.93
CA SER A 43 -4.80 2.19 -7.50
C SER A 43 -5.16 2.56 -6.06
N SER A 44 -4.15 2.67 -5.19
CA SER A 44 -4.27 3.02 -3.78
C SER A 44 -3.12 3.91 -3.36
N ARG A 45 -3.43 4.95 -2.59
CA ARG A 45 -2.43 5.79 -1.92
C ARG A 45 -1.99 5.09 -0.63
N THR A 46 -0.71 5.18 -0.30
CA THR A 46 -0.14 4.73 0.97
C THR A 46 0.44 5.93 1.72
N ASP A 47 0.32 5.92 3.05
CA ASP A 47 0.87 6.97 3.93
C ASP A 47 2.35 6.76 4.24
N ALA A 48 3.06 7.80 4.67
CA ALA A 48 4.51 7.75 4.83
C ALA A 48 4.93 6.65 5.81
N GLY A 49 5.84 5.79 5.37
CA GLY A 49 6.28 4.61 6.11
C GLY A 49 5.52 3.33 5.79
N VAL A 50 4.32 3.37 5.19
CA VAL A 50 3.55 2.17 4.81
C VAL A 50 4.20 1.47 3.63
N HIS A 51 4.38 0.16 3.70
CA HIS A 51 4.93 -0.62 2.58
C HIS A 51 3.81 -1.07 1.64
N ALA A 52 4.16 -1.43 0.41
CA ALA A 52 3.25 -2.14 -0.49
C ALA A 52 3.96 -3.34 -1.10
N LEU A 53 3.48 -4.54 -0.82
CA LEU A 53 4.00 -5.76 -1.44
C LEU A 53 3.63 -5.82 -2.92
N CYS A 54 2.36 -5.49 -3.22
CA CYS A 54 1.85 -5.33 -4.57
C CYS A 54 0.74 -4.25 -4.62
N ASN A 55 1.07 -3.09 -5.19
CA ASN A 55 0.13 -2.04 -5.55
C ASN A 55 0.00 -1.99 -7.08
N ALA A 56 -1.20 -1.75 -7.58
CA ALA A 56 -1.43 -1.55 -9.01
C ALA A 56 -1.29 -0.09 -9.42
N ALA A 57 -0.79 0.17 -10.62
CA ALA A 57 -0.87 1.47 -11.29
C ALA A 57 -1.12 1.31 -12.79
N HIS A 58 -1.49 2.38 -13.48
CA HIS A 58 -1.51 2.37 -14.94
C HIS A 58 -0.90 3.63 -15.53
N LEU A 59 -0.45 3.51 -16.78
CA LEU A 59 0.08 4.60 -17.58
C LEU A 59 -0.11 4.34 -19.08
N ASP A 60 -0.08 5.42 -19.86
CA ASP A 60 -0.19 5.36 -21.32
C ASP A 60 1.15 5.71 -21.96
N VAL A 61 1.55 4.95 -22.99
CA VAL A 61 2.79 5.19 -23.74
C VAL A 61 2.52 5.12 -25.22
N GLN A 62 3.00 6.14 -25.94
CA GLN A 62 3.04 6.14 -27.39
C GLN A 62 4.49 6.27 -27.87
N ARG A 63 4.97 5.31 -28.64
CA ARG A 63 6.34 5.31 -29.18
C ARG A 63 6.44 6.20 -30.43
N ARG A 64 7.64 6.68 -30.74
CA ARG A 64 7.87 7.46 -31.96
C ARG A 64 7.66 6.60 -33.21
N SER A 65 7.35 7.23 -34.34
CA SER A 65 7.27 6.56 -35.63
C SER A 65 8.53 5.72 -35.89
N GLY A 66 8.35 4.50 -36.41
CA GLY A 66 9.44 3.55 -36.65
C GLY A 66 9.91 2.73 -35.44
N GLN A 67 9.38 2.97 -34.24
CA GLN A 67 9.67 2.14 -33.06
C GLN A 67 8.45 1.29 -32.68
N PRO A 68 8.57 -0.03 -32.51
CA PRO A 68 7.44 -0.83 -32.06
C PRO A 68 6.99 -0.40 -30.65
N PRO A 69 5.70 -0.60 -30.30
CA PRO A 69 5.23 -0.47 -28.93
C PRO A 69 6.06 -1.36 -28.00
N PHE A 70 6.26 -0.93 -26.75
CA PHE A 70 6.93 -1.77 -25.77
C PHE A 70 6.18 -3.10 -25.60
N SER A 71 6.93 -4.19 -25.43
CA SER A 71 6.38 -5.37 -24.76
C SER A 71 6.24 -5.05 -23.25
N PRO A 72 5.34 -5.73 -22.52
CA PRO A 72 5.22 -5.50 -21.09
C PRO A 72 6.54 -5.69 -20.31
N GLU A 73 7.34 -6.70 -20.69
CA GLU A 73 8.62 -7.02 -20.06
C GLU A 73 9.62 -5.88 -20.25
N VAL A 74 9.79 -5.42 -21.49
CA VAL A 74 10.69 -4.30 -21.83
C VAL A 74 10.26 -3.01 -21.13
N LEU A 75 8.95 -2.77 -21.01
CA LEU A 75 8.44 -1.60 -20.28
C LEU A 75 8.82 -1.65 -18.79
N ALA A 76 8.62 -2.80 -18.14
CA ALA A 76 8.94 -2.97 -16.73
C ALA A 76 10.46 -2.82 -16.48
N GLU A 77 11.30 -3.40 -17.34
CA GLU A 77 12.75 -3.24 -17.29
C GLU A 77 13.18 -1.78 -17.47
N ALA A 78 12.64 -1.10 -18.49
CA ALA A 78 12.95 0.31 -18.76
C ALA A 78 12.55 1.22 -17.59
N LEU A 79 11.35 1.01 -17.01
CA LEU A 79 10.90 1.75 -15.84
C LEU A 79 11.84 1.53 -14.64
N ASN A 80 12.22 0.28 -14.35
CA ASN A 80 13.16 -0.02 -13.25
C ASN A 80 14.55 0.60 -13.49
N ALA A 81 15.04 0.58 -14.73
CA ALA A 81 16.32 1.19 -15.11
C ALA A 81 16.31 2.72 -14.94
N HIS A 82 15.16 3.36 -15.16
CA HIS A 82 15.00 4.80 -14.94
C HIS A 82 14.72 5.16 -13.48
N LEU A 83 13.95 4.35 -12.76
CA LEU A 83 13.62 4.56 -11.34
C LEU A 83 14.90 4.71 -10.52
N ARG A 84 15.86 3.77 -10.67
CA ARG A 84 17.09 3.70 -9.85
C ARG A 84 16.83 3.89 -8.35
N HIS A 85 15.64 3.48 -7.88
CA HIS A 85 15.16 3.76 -6.55
C HIS A 85 15.35 2.52 -5.66
N PRO A 86 16.00 2.63 -4.48
CA PRO A 86 16.28 1.47 -3.64
C PRO A 86 15.03 0.88 -2.97
N ALA A 87 13.92 1.65 -2.92
CA ALA A 87 12.69 1.27 -2.24
C ALA A 87 11.45 1.18 -3.15
N ILE A 88 11.60 1.26 -4.49
CA ILE A 88 10.48 1.08 -5.43
C ILE A 88 10.93 0.16 -6.56
N ARG A 89 10.08 -0.81 -6.91
CA ARG A 89 10.32 -1.71 -8.04
C ARG A 89 9.02 -2.00 -8.78
N ILE A 90 9.06 -1.91 -10.12
CA ILE A 90 8.03 -2.47 -10.99
C ILE A 90 8.27 -3.99 -11.04
N LEU A 91 7.27 -4.76 -10.61
CA LEU A 91 7.32 -6.22 -10.59
C LEU A 91 6.98 -6.77 -11.98
N GLN A 92 5.86 -6.33 -12.53
CA GLN A 92 5.29 -6.80 -13.79
C GLN A 92 4.53 -5.68 -14.49
N ALA A 93 4.32 -5.85 -15.78
CA ALA A 93 3.44 -5.00 -16.58
C ALA A 93 2.52 -5.87 -17.43
N PHE A 94 1.37 -5.31 -17.80
CA PHE A 94 0.37 -5.95 -18.65
C PHE A 94 -0.23 -4.92 -19.58
N ARG A 95 -0.54 -5.30 -20.83
CA ARG A 95 -1.37 -4.45 -21.70
C ARG A 95 -2.81 -4.51 -21.22
N VAL A 96 -3.47 -3.37 -21.19
CA VAL A 96 -4.87 -3.25 -20.80
C VAL A 96 -5.64 -2.40 -21.83
N PRO A 97 -6.97 -2.53 -21.90
CA PRO A 97 -7.80 -1.66 -22.74
C PRO A 97 -7.61 -0.19 -22.38
N SER A 98 -7.86 0.71 -23.32
CA SER A 98 -7.63 2.15 -23.15
C SER A 98 -8.56 2.87 -22.16
N ASP A 99 -9.65 2.22 -21.74
CA ASP A 99 -10.58 2.71 -20.72
C ASP A 99 -10.27 2.14 -19.32
N PHE A 100 -9.19 1.38 -19.16
CA PHE A 100 -8.80 0.82 -17.87
C PHE A 100 -8.37 1.93 -16.91
N HIS A 101 -8.79 1.81 -15.65
CA HIS A 101 -8.36 2.72 -14.59
C HIS A 101 -8.07 1.95 -13.31
N ALA A 102 -6.78 1.90 -12.92
CA ALA A 102 -6.28 1.08 -11.80
C ALA A 102 -7.10 1.23 -10.50
N ARG A 103 -7.52 2.46 -10.15
CA ARG A 103 -8.35 2.69 -8.96
C ARG A 103 -9.75 2.08 -9.04
N HIS A 104 -10.40 2.18 -10.20
CA HIS A 104 -11.80 1.79 -10.41
C HIS A 104 -11.93 0.32 -10.81
N ALA A 105 -10.88 -0.24 -11.41
CA ALA A 105 -10.76 -1.66 -11.72
C ALA A 105 -10.45 -2.51 -10.48
N ALA A 106 -9.95 -1.93 -9.39
CA ALA A 106 -9.68 -2.65 -8.16
C ALA A 106 -10.96 -3.06 -7.40
N THR A 107 -11.12 -4.36 -7.19
CA THR A 107 -12.27 -5.01 -6.52
C THR A 107 -12.06 -5.13 -5.02
N SER A 108 -10.81 -5.25 -4.56
CA SER A 108 -10.42 -5.17 -3.16
C SER A 108 -8.96 -4.74 -2.99
N ARG A 109 -8.66 -4.27 -1.79
CA ARG A 109 -7.30 -4.07 -1.26
C ARG A 109 -7.19 -4.87 0.03
N THR A 110 -6.05 -5.51 0.22
CA THR A 110 -5.75 -6.23 1.45
C THR A 110 -4.61 -5.54 2.16
N TYR A 111 -4.85 -5.14 3.40
CA TYR A 111 -3.84 -4.57 4.28
C TYR A 111 -3.44 -5.61 5.33
N LEU A 112 -2.13 -5.69 5.57
CA LEU A 112 -1.53 -6.53 6.58
C LEU A 112 -0.87 -5.63 7.62
N TYR A 113 -1.19 -5.87 8.89
CA TYR A 113 -0.54 -5.23 10.01
C TYR A 113 0.24 -6.27 10.82
N ARG A 114 1.55 -6.08 10.95
CA ARG A 114 2.42 -7.03 11.67
C ARG A 114 2.69 -6.54 13.08
N LEU A 115 2.39 -7.38 14.06
CA LEU A 115 2.66 -7.15 15.48
C LEU A 115 3.79 -8.07 15.94
N VAL A 116 4.51 -7.65 16.98
CA VAL A 116 5.47 -8.49 17.67
C VAL A 116 5.40 -8.28 19.18
N THR A 117 5.36 -9.39 19.93
CA THR A 117 5.48 -9.40 21.40
C THR A 117 6.78 -10.07 21.83
N GLY A 118 7.10 -9.96 23.13
CA GLY A 118 8.34 -10.51 23.68
C GLY A 118 9.54 -9.57 23.53
N CYS A 119 9.33 -8.34 23.08
CA CYS A 119 10.29 -7.24 23.10
C CYS A 119 9.71 -6.00 23.78
N HIS A 120 10.45 -5.43 24.74
CA HIS A 120 9.99 -4.24 25.48
C HIS A 120 10.50 -2.94 24.85
N ARG A 121 11.52 -3.03 23.99
CA ARG A 121 12.14 -1.89 23.32
C ARG A 121 12.37 -2.19 21.83
N PRO A 122 12.18 -1.22 20.92
CA PRO A 122 12.35 -1.44 19.48
C PRO A 122 13.77 -1.85 19.04
N ASP A 123 14.80 -1.52 19.82
CA ASP A 123 16.20 -1.90 19.58
C ASP A 123 16.47 -3.39 19.82
N GLN A 124 15.55 -4.09 20.50
CA GLN A 124 15.57 -5.53 20.70
C GLN A 124 15.05 -6.34 19.51
N LEU A 125 14.54 -5.67 18.47
CA LEU A 125 14.15 -6.31 17.21
C LEU A 125 15.36 -6.48 16.31
N SER A 126 15.41 -7.61 15.60
CA SER A 126 16.33 -7.83 14.50
C SER A 126 16.28 -6.67 13.50
N VAL A 127 17.44 -6.32 12.94
CA VAL A 127 17.57 -5.29 11.90
C VAL A 127 16.69 -5.57 10.68
N PHE A 128 16.34 -6.84 10.43
CA PHE A 128 15.45 -7.26 9.34
C PHE A 128 13.97 -7.02 9.62
N GLU A 129 13.59 -6.92 10.89
CA GLU A 129 12.21 -6.70 11.33
C GLU A 129 11.95 -5.24 11.75
N ARG A 130 13.03 -4.47 11.92
CA ARG A 130 12.95 -3.02 12.15
C ARG A 130 12.16 -2.36 11.01
N ASN A 131 11.15 -1.56 11.39
CA ASN A 131 10.22 -0.89 10.47
C ASN A 131 9.32 -1.83 9.64
N ARG A 132 9.16 -3.11 10.01
CA ARG A 132 8.23 -4.05 9.35
C ARG A 132 7.17 -4.64 10.26
N CYS A 133 7.30 -4.45 11.57
CA CYS A 133 6.35 -4.89 12.58
C CYS A 133 6.28 -3.88 13.74
N TRP A 134 5.17 -3.88 14.48
CA TRP A 134 4.95 -3.01 15.62
C TRP A 134 5.27 -3.75 16.92
N PRO A 135 6.33 -3.35 17.66
CA PRO A 135 6.63 -3.94 18.96
C PRO A 135 5.63 -3.50 20.01
N LEU A 136 4.89 -4.47 20.54
CA LEU A 136 4.00 -4.28 21.66
C LEU A 136 4.74 -4.55 22.96
N ARG A 137 4.57 -3.63 23.93
CA ARG A 137 5.15 -3.78 25.27
C ARG A 137 4.50 -4.89 26.10
N ALA A 138 3.37 -5.42 25.63
CA ALA A 138 2.64 -6.50 26.27
C ALA A 138 3.43 -7.83 26.19
N GLY A 139 3.42 -8.58 27.29
CA GLY A 139 4.08 -9.90 27.36
C GLY A 139 3.36 -10.99 26.54
N CYS A 140 2.04 -10.87 26.38
CA CYS A 140 1.21 -11.75 25.58
C CYS A 140 0.03 -10.97 24.97
N LEU A 141 -0.59 -11.55 23.94
CA LEU A 141 -1.83 -11.07 23.34
C LEU A 141 -2.97 -12.04 23.67
N ASP A 142 -4.14 -11.50 23.98
CA ASP A 142 -5.37 -12.29 23.98
C ASP A 142 -5.86 -12.45 22.53
N VAL A 143 -5.34 -13.48 21.88
CA VAL A 143 -5.67 -13.79 20.48
C VAL A 143 -7.14 -14.19 20.34
N GLY A 144 -7.75 -14.77 21.37
CA GLY A 144 -9.17 -15.12 21.39
C GLY A 144 -10.02 -13.86 21.29
N ALA A 145 -9.80 -12.91 22.21
CA ALA A 145 -10.49 -11.62 22.22
C ALA A 145 -10.23 -10.81 20.94
N MET A 146 -9.00 -10.83 20.40
CA MET A 146 -8.70 -10.14 19.13
C MET A 146 -9.45 -10.76 17.95
N ARG A 147 -9.60 -12.09 17.90
CA ARG A 147 -10.38 -12.77 16.85
C ARG A 147 -11.87 -12.47 16.98
N GLU A 148 -12.40 -12.46 18.19
CA GLU A 148 -13.79 -12.07 18.47
C GLU A 148 -14.05 -10.63 18.03
N ALA A 149 -13.19 -9.69 18.46
CA ALA A 149 -13.25 -8.28 18.03
C ALA A 149 -13.19 -8.12 16.51
N ALA A 150 -12.34 -8.92 15.82
CA ALA A 150 -12.25 -8.90 14.36
C ALA A 150 -13.57 -9.32 13.68
N GLN A 151 -14.34 -10.25 14.26
CA GLN A 151 -15.64 -10.65 13.70
C GLN A 151 -16.65 -9.50 13.70
N HIS A 152 -16.63 -8.65 14.74
CA HIS A 152 -17.53 -7.49 14.80
C HIS A 152 -17.23 -6.43 13.72
N LEU A 153 -16.04 -6.44 13.13
CA LEU A 153 -15.67 -5.52 12.06
C LEU A 153 -16.14 -5.99 10.68
N LEU A 154 -16.51 -7.27 10.51
CA LEU A 154 -16.93 -7.83 9.23
C LEU A 154 -18.28 -7.28 8.79
N GLY A 155 -18.46 -7.10 7.48
CA GLY A 155 -19.67 -6.56 6.90
C GLY A 155 -19.64 -5.05 6.74
N THR A 156 -20.83 -4.44 6.62
CA THR A 156 -20.98 -3.01 6.29
C THR A 156 -21.27 -2.21 7.54
N HIS A 157 -20.38 -1.28 7.87
CA HIS A 157 -20.47 -0.45 9.08
C HIS A 157 -20.13 1.00 8.78
N ASP A 158 -20.60 1.91 9.63
CA ASP A 158 -20.06 3.26 9.72
C ASP A 158 -18.73 3.23 10.47
N PHE A 159 -17.63 3.51 9.76
CA PHE A 159 -16.29 3.56 10.33
C PHE A 159 -15.82 4.99 10.65
N SER A 160 -16.75 5.92 10.87
CA SER A 160 -16.46 7.32 11.23
C SER A 160 -15.53 7.45 12.44
N ALA A 161 -15.64 6.56 13.43
CA ALA A 161 -14.75 6.48 14.60
C ALA A 161 -13.26 6.23 14.25
N PHE A 162 -12.98 5.69 13.06
CA PHE A 162 -11.62 5.40 12.57
C PHE A 162 -11.13 6.42 11.54
N GLN A 163 -11.95 7.42 11.20
CA GLN A 163 -11.61 8.43 10.22
C GLN A 163 -10.69 9.49 10.83
N SER A 164 -9.58 9.80 10.15
CA SER A 164 -8.73 10.92 10.55
C SER A 164 -9.38 12.27 10.21
N ALA A 165 -9.09 13.27 11.04
CA ALA A 165 -9.46 14.67 10.78
C ALA A 165 -8.92 15.12 9.40
N GLY A 166 -9.78 15.77 8.60
CA GLY A 166 -9.43 16.23 7.25
C GLY A 166 -9.55 15.19 6.14
N SER A 167 -10.14 14.02 6.41
CA SER A 167 -10.43 13.02 5.36
C SER A 167 -11.38 13.59 4.29
N PRO A 168 -11.04 13.50 3.00
CA PRO A 168 -11.88 13.98 1.89
C PRO A 168 -13.02 13.00 1.54
N ALA A 169 -13.19 11.91 2.28
CA ALA A 169 -14.19 10.90 2.00
C ALA A 169 -15.61 11.45 2.24
N THR A 170 -16.47 11.29 1.23
CA THR A 170 -17.89 11.71 1.27
C THR A 170 -18.77 10.82 2.14
N SER A 171 -18.32 9.60 2.44
CA SER A 171 -18.99 8.65 3.31
C SER A 171 -17.96 7.84 4.09
N SER A 172 -18.25 7.59 5.36
CA SER A 172 -17.50 6.73 6.29
C SER A 172 -17.96 5.27 6.28
N VAL A 173 -19.04 4.94 5.55
CA VAL A 173 -19.58 3.59 5.49
C VAL A 173 -18.71 2.71 4.59
N ARG A 174 -18.18 1.61 5.12
CA ARG A 174 -17.35 0.65 4.36
C ARG A 174 -17.80 -0.77 4.61
N THR A 175 -17.45 -1.66 3.68
CA THR A 175 -17.73 -3.10 3.81
C THR A 175 -16.42 -3.86 3.92
N LEU A 176 -16.14 -4.39 5.10
CA LEU A 176 -14.98 -5.21 5.36
C LEU A 176 -15.30 -6.67 5.01
N ARG A 177 -14.58 -7.22 4.03
CA ARG A 177 -14.76 -8.60 3.54
C ARG A 177 -13.96 -9.61 4.34
N ARG A 178 -12.83 -9.19 4.92
CA ARG A 178 -11.98 -10.02 5.76
C ARG A 178 -11.39 -9.20 6.91
N ALA A 179 -11.35 -9.82 8.07
CA ALA A 179 -10.67 -9.35 9.27
C ALA A 179 -10.17 -10.61 10.00
N SER A 180 -8.86 -10.83 10.05
CA SER A 180 -8.31 -12.06 10.64
C SER A 180 -7.03 -11.82 11.41
N VAL A 181 -6.82 -12.66 12.44
CA VAL A 181 -5.64 -12.65 13.30
C VAL A 181 -4.98 -14.03 13.26
N SER A 182 -3.73 -14.08 12.80
CA SER A 182 -2.96 -15.31 12.67
C SER A 182 -1.52 -15.16 13.20
N PRO A 183 -0.89 -16.24 13.69
CA PRO A 183 0.53 -16.20 13.99
C PRO A 183 1.34 -16.00 12.69
N ASP A 184 2.41 -15.23 12.79
CA ASP A 184 3.39 -15.03 11.73
C ASP A 184 4.68 -15.77 12.11
N PRO A 185 5.26 -16.61 11.23
CA PRO A 185 6.55 -17.23 11.50
C PRO A 185 7.69 -16.20 11.67
N GLY A 186 7.48 -14.95 11.23
CA GLY A 186 8.51 -13.92 11.24
C GLY A 186 9.54 -14.11 10.13
N SER A 187 10.52 -13.22 10.08
CA SER A 187 11.61 -13.30 9.11
C SER A 187 12.45 -14.56 9.32
N PRO A 188 12.88 -15.25 8.24
CA PRO A 188 13.81 -16.39 8.35
C PRO A 188 15.19 -15.99 8.90
N PHE A 189 15.47 -14.68 9.00
CA PHE A 189 16.69 -14.13 9.58
C PHE A 189 16.58 -13.83 11.08
N VAL A 190 15.47 -14.21 11.73
CA VAL A 190 15.34 -14.19 13.20
C VAL A 190 16.10 -15.40 13.73
N LEU A 191 17.16 -15.14 14.51
CA LEU A 191 18.00 -16.20 15.04
C LEU A 191 17.28 -16.98 16.15
N PRO A 192 17.60 -18.27 16.38
CA PRO A 192 17.01 -19.05 17.48
C PRO A 192 17.18 -18.41 18.87
N GLN A 193 18.21 -17.60 19.08
CA GLN A 193 18.41 -16.83 20.32
C GLN A 193 17.35 -15.72 20.53
N GLU A 194 16.63 -15.35 19.47
CA GLU A 194 15.50 -14.43 19.48
C GLU A 194 14.14 -15.16 19.66
N ASN A 195 14.14 -16.44 20.05
CA ASN A 195 12.94 -17.30 20.28
C ASN A 195 11.89 -16.74 21.24
N ARG A 196 12.18 -15.64 21.96
CA ARG A 196 11.20 -14.89 22.76
C ARG A 196 10.23 -14.08 21.91
N LEU A 197 10.60 -13.73 20.68
CA LEU A 197 9.77 -12.94 19.78
C LEU A 197 8.60 -13.80 19.26
N ARG A 198 7.41 -13.23 19.26
CA ARG A 198 6.21 -13.84 18.69
C ARG A 198 5.57 -12.84 17.76
N PHE A 199 5.43 -13.20 16.50
CA PHE A 199 4.87 -12.32 15.48
C PHE A 199 3.41 -12.68 15.20
N TRP A 200 2.61 -11.67 14.86
CA TRP A 200 1.20 -11.81 14.55
C TRP A 200 0.82 -10.96 13.34
N ASN A 201 -0.05 -11.50 12.50
CA ASN A 201 -0.60 -10.86 11.32
C ASN A 201 -2.06 -10.50 11.58
N LEU A 202 -2.39 -9.23 11.39
CA LEU A 202 -3.76 -8.73 11.31
C LEU A 202 -4.04 -8.38 9.86
N GLU A 203 -4.94 -9.12 9.22
CA GLU A 203 -5.28 -8.93 7.81
C GLU A 203 -6.67 -8.35 7.67
N PHE A 204 -6.79 -7.32 6.83
CA PHE A 204 -8.02 -6.61 6.53
C PHE A 204 -8.22 -6.49 5.03
N GLU A 205 -9.34 -6.98 4.51
CA GLU A 205 -9.70 -6.87 3.09
C GLU A 205 -10.98 -6.04 2.93
N SER A 206 -10.95 -5.02 2.08
CA SER A 206 -12.11 -4.21 1.71
C SER A 206 -11.97 -3.70 0.28
N GLN A 207 -13.08 -3.31 -0.35
CA GLN A 207 -13.04 -2.59 -1.62
C GLN A 207 -12.33 -1.24 -1.49
N SER A 208 -12.51 -0.56 -0.36
CA SER A 208 -11.85 0.71 -0.05
C SER A 208 -11.74 0.92 1.46
N PHE A 209 -10.76 1.72 1.86
CA PHE A 209 -10.54 2.14 3.24
C PHE A 209 -10.60 3.67 3.31
N LEU A 210 -11.00 4.21 4.46
CA LEU A 210 -10.95 5.64 4.77
C LEU A 210 -9.49 6.09 4.92
N TYR A 211 -9.26 7.38 4.72
CA TYR A 211 -7.95 7.97 4.92
C TYR A 211 -7.51 7.75 6.39
N ARG A 212 -6.37 7.06 6.58
CA ARG A 212 -5.84 6.63 7.89
C ARG A 212 -6.82 5.82 8.74
N GLN A 213 -7.71 5.06 8.10
CA GLN A 213 -8.53 4.07 8.79
C GLN A 213 -7.62 3.01 9.41
N GLY A 214 -7.43 3.06 10.73
CA GLY A 214 -6.48 2.21 11.47
C GLY A 214 -5.47 2.97 12.33
N LEU A 215 -5.47 4.30 12.28
CA LEU A 215 -4.58 5.15 13.09
C LEU A 215 -5.40 6.09 13.97
N PRO A 216 -5.79 5.71 15.19
CA PRO A 216 -6.39 6.67 16.11
C PRO A 216 -5.37 7.75 16.46
N HIS A 217 -5.70 9.03 16.19
CA HIS A 217 -5.03 10.18 16.80
C HIS A 217 -5.97 10.76 17.85
N GLY A 218 -5.43 11.02 19.04
CA GLY A 218 -6.21 11.48 20.19
C GLY A 218 -6.92 12.81 19.93
N ARG A 219 -8.25 12.76 20.01
CA ARG A 219 -9.14 13.52 20.93
C ARG A 219 -10.57 13.43 20.37
N HIS A 220 -11.38 12.47 20.84
CA HIS A 220 -12.68 12.69 21.49
C HIS A 220 -13.70 11.54 21.36
N ARG A 221 -14.45 11.44 22.47
CA ARG A 221 -15.79 10.88 22.76
C ARG A 221 -16.01 9.40 22.44
N SER A 222 -16.06 8.63 23.53
CA SER A 222 -16.70 7.33 23.64
C SER A 222 -18.08 7.33 22.96
N PRO A 223 -18.45 6.26 22.23
CA PRO A 223 -19.84 6.06 21.82
C PRO A 223 -20.73 5.93 23.07
N PRO A 224 -21.95 6.50 23.07
CA PRO A 224 -22.95 6.09 24.04
C PRO A 224 -23.38 4.66 23.67
N ASP A 225 -23.50 3.81 24.68
CA ASP A 225 -24.07 2.46 24.64
C ASP A 225 -23.14 1.31 24.22
N ALA A 226 -22.15 1.06 25.06
CA ALA A 226 -21.72 -0.31 25.38
C ALA A 226 -21.43 -0.39 26.89
N GLN A 227 -22.47 -0.66 27.69
CA GLN A 227 -22.30 -1.04 29.08
C GLN A 227 -21.63 -2.43 29.14
N LEU A 228 -20.30 -2.45 29.23
CA LEU A 228 -19.57 -3.60 29.78
C LEU A 228 -19.48 -3.40 31.30
N THR A 229 -20.13 -4.30 32.01
CA THR A 229 -20.21 -4.38 33.47
C THR A 229 -18.83 -4.51 34.12
N SER A 230 -18.55 -3.57 35.03
CA SER A 230 -17.68 -3.62 36.21
C SER A 230 -16.50 -4.62 36.24
N GLY A 231 -15.29 -4.08 36.14
CA GLY A 231 -14.06 -4.67 36.65
C GLY A 231 -12.92 -3.68 36.50
N HIS A 232 -12.39 -3.16 37.62
CA HIS A 232 -11.28 -2.19 37.63
C HIS A 232 -10.05 -2.70 36.87
N HIS A 233 -9.77 -2.14 35.70
CA HIS A 233 -8.43 -2.07 35.13
C HIS A 233 -8.27 -0.82 34.25
N ASP A 234 -7.11 -0.18 34.39
CA ASP A 234 -6.73 1.12 33.84
C ASP A 234 -7.15 1.38 32.39
N THR A 235 -7.95 2.44 32.19
CA THR A 235 -8.28 2.98 30.87
C THR A 235 -7.08 3.72 30.27
N GLN A 236 -6.10 2.99 29.72
CA GLN A 236 -5.19 3.56 28.73
C GLN A 236 -5.91 3.65 27.38
N SER A 237 -5.91 4.84 26.77
CA SER A 237 -6.33 5.01 25.38
C SER A 237 -5.57 4.03 24.47
N PRO A 238 -6.19 3.43 23.44
CA PRO A 238 -5.46 2.58 22.51
C PRO A 238 -4.38 3.42 21.84
N ALA A 239 -3.12 3.02 22.03
CA ALA A 239 -1.97 3.69 21.44
C ALA A 239 -2.14 3.75 19.91
N ALA A 240 -1.83 4.90 19.31
CA ALA A 240 -1.82 5.06 17.87
C ALA A 240 -0.91 3.98 17.24
N MET A 241 -1.46 3.19 16.32
CA MET A 241 -0.69 2.19 15.59
C MET A 241 0.49 2.84 14.84
N GLN A 242 1.58 2.10 14.64
CA GLN A 242 2.73 2.59 13.88
C GLN A 242 2.54 2.34 12.38
N ALA A 243 2.58 3.40 11.56
CA ALA A 243 2.33 3.31 10.10
C ALA A 243 3.34 2.42 9.35
N SER A 244 4.60 2.35 9.81
CA SER A 244 5.62 1.49 9.18
C SER A 244 5.34 -0.01 9.27
N CYS A 245 4.38 -0.40 10.10
CA CYS A 245 4.04 -1.79 10.37
C CYS A 245 2.79 -2.22 9.58
N LEU A 246 2.19 -1.28 8.86
CA LEU A 246 1.11 -1.51 7.90
C LEU A 246 1.73 -1.74 6.52
N LEU A 247 1.22 -2.75 5.83
CA LEU A 247 1.58 -3.11 4.47
C LEU A 247 0.30 -3.22 3.64
N LEU A 248 0.27 -2.58 2.47
CA LEU A 248 -0.66 -2.97 1.42
C LEU A 248 -0.15 -4.29 0.83
N ALA A 249 -0.75 -5.41 1.23
CA ALA A 249 -0.32 -6.73 0.82
C ALA A 249 -0.65 -6.97 -0.66
N CYS A 250 -1.87 -6.65 -1.08
CA CYS A 250 -2.26 -6.79 -2.49
C CYS A 250 -3.39 -5.84 -2.88
N THR A 251 -3.49 -5.60 -4.19
CA THR A 251 -4.66 -5.00 -4.83
C THR A 251 -5.24 -6.03 -5.78
N CYS A 252 -6.45 -6.51 -5.50
CA CYS A 252 -7.16 -7.38 -6.43
C CYS A 252 -7.89 -6.53 -7.47
N LEU A 253 -7.69 -6.85 -8.75
CA LEU A 253 -8.36 -6.18 -9.86
C LEU A 253 -9.47 -7.09 -10.41
N LYS A 254 -10.43 -6.52 -11.14
CA LYS A 254 -11.43 -7.32 -11.88
C LYS A 254 -10.71 -8.27 -12.85
N SER A 255 -11.32 -9.39 -13.25
CA SER A 255 -10.62 -10.35 -14.12
C SER A 255 -10.29 -9.75 -15.50
N PRO A 256 -9.24 -10.21 -16.19
CA PRO A 256 -8.93 -9.76 -17.56
C PRO A 256 -10.08 -9.94 -18.54
N ALA A 257 -10.88 -11.00 -18.37
CA ALA A 257 -12.09 -11.24 -19.16
C ALA A 257 -13.16 -10.13 -18.99
N SER A 258 -13.19 -9.47 -17.83
CA SER A 258 -14.09 -8.33 -17.58
C SER A 258 -13.58 -7.01 -18.18
N TRP A 259 -12.33 -6.99 -18.66
CA TRP A 259 -11.72 -5.87 -19.35
C TRP A 259 -11.86 -6.00 -20.88
N ALA A 260 -12.37 -7.12 -21.40
CA ALA A 260 -12.67 -7.22 -22.81
C ALA A 260 -13.65 -6.08 -23.18
N PRO A 261 -13.40 -5.34 -24.27
CA PRO A 261 -14.36 -4.35 -24.75
C PRO A 261 -15.71 -5.06 -24.94
N ARG A 262 -16.79 -4.50 -24.37
CA ARG A 262 -18.14 -4.94 -24.71
C ARG A 262 -18.41 -4.51 -26.15
N SER A 263 -18.08 -5.34 -27.13
CA SER A 263 -18.58 -5.18 -28.49
C SER A 263 -19.55 -6.31 -28.79
N ALA A 264 -20.75 -5.93 -29.26
CA ALA A 264 -21.43 -6.81 -30.22
C ALA A 264 -20.45 -6.96 -31.39
N THR A 265 -20.01 -8.19 -31.65
CA THR A 265 -18.93 -8.61 -32.57
C THR A 265 -17.50 -8.50 -31.99
N GLY A 266 -16.93 -9.68 -31.72
CA GLY A 266 -15.63 -9.86 -31.10
C GLY A 266 -14.48 -9.64 -32.09
N GLU A 267 -13.95 -8.43 -32.07
CA GLU A 267 -12.58 -8.11 -32.47
C GLU A 267 -12.04 -7.11 -31.45
N LEU A 268 -10.82 -7.33 -30.95
CA LEU A 268 -10.09 -6.32 -30.20
C LEU A 268 -9.84 -5.14 -31.15
N GLN A 269 -10.68 -4.10 -31.07
CA GLN A 269 -10.49 -2.88 -31.85
C GLN A 269 -9.20 -2.18 -31.39
N GLU A 270 -8.09 -2.47 -32.07
CA GLU A 270 -7.11 -1.43 -32.37
C GLU A 270 -7.88 -0.30 -33.05
N LYS A 271 -7.97 0.87 -32.42
CA LYS A 271 -8.54 2.05 -33.09
C LYS A 271 -7.62 2.42 -34.25
N GLY A 272 -7.92 1.86 -35.42
CA GLY A 272 -7.43 2.32 -36.71
C GLY A 272 -7.92 3.74 -36.94
N LEU A 273 -7.02 4.71 -36.76
CA LEU A 273 -7.24 6.06 -37.22
C LEU A 273 -6.94 6.09 -38.74
N SER A 274 -7.98 6.17 -39.56
CA SER A 274 -7.88 6.34 -41.02
C SER A 274 -8.12 7.82 -41.37
N ILE A 275 -7.40 8.56 -42.21
CA ILE A 275 -6.12 8.50 -42.95
C ILE A 275 -5.76 9.98 -43.24
N LYS A 276 -4.48 10.39 -43.16
CA LYS A 276 -3.86 11.33 -44.12
C LYS A 276 -2.44 10.85 -44.39
N LYS A 277 -2.06 10.73 -45.67
CA LYS A 277 -0.70 10.39 -46.10
C LYS A 277 0.29 11.37 -45.45
N GLY A 278 1.15 10.87 -44.58
CA GLY A 278 2.21 11.62 -43.92
C GLY A 278 2.18 11.43 -42.40
N THR A 279 3.16 10.69 -41.89
CA THR A 279 3.41 10.33 -40.46
C THR A 279 2.61 9.12 -39.93
N SER A 280 3.20 7.93 -40.07
CA SER A 280 2.74 6.70 -39.41
C SER A 280 3.03 6.77 -37.90
N THR A 281 2.17 7.39 -37.11
CA THR A 281 2.30 7.39 -35.64
C THR A 281 1.88 6.04 -35.07
N GLN A 282 2.71 5.47 -34.19
CA GLN A 282 2.46 4.21 -33.49
C GLN A 282 1.23 4.32 -32.57
N PRO A 283 0.54 3.21 -32.25
CA PRO A 283 -0.63 3.25 -31.37
C PRO A 283 -0.27 3.67 -29.95
N LEU A 284 -1.20 4.37 -29.29
CA LEU A 284 -1.16 4.60 -27.85
C LEU A 284 -1.52 3.29 -27.14
N VAL A 285 -0.63 2.82 -26.27
CA VAL A 285 -0.84 1.57 -25.51
C VAL A 285 -0.91 1.89 -24.02
N GLN A 286 -1.96 1.42 -23.36
CA GLN A 286 -2.11 1.52 -21.92
C GLN A 286 -1.56 0.26 -21.25
N PHE A 287 -0.85 0.47 -20.14
CA PHE A 287 -0.25 -0.59 -19.35
C PHE A 287 -0.72 -0.52 -17.91
N LEU A 288 -1.09 -1.68 -17.36
CA LEU A 288 -1.19 -1.94 -15.94
C LEU A 288 0.18 -2.37 -15.42
N LEU A 289 0.56 -1.87 -14.25
CA LEU A 289 1.81 -2.18 -13.56
C LEU A 289 1.52 -2.73 -12.19
N GLU A 290 2.27 -3.75 -11.78
CA GLU A 290 2.37 -4.18 -10.38
C GLU A 290 3.64 -3.61 -9.77
N ILE A 291 3.52 -3.02 -8.58
CA ILE A 291 4.57 -2.21 -7.96
C ILE A 291 4.76 -2.66 -6.53
N ASN A 292 6.03 -2.91 -6.18
CA ASN A 292 6.47 -3.08 -4.81
C ASN A 292 7.09 -1.78 -4.29
N THR A 293 6.79 -1.43 -3.05
CA THR A 293 7.38 -0.27 -2.38
C THR A 293 7.69 -0.54 -0.91
N ALA A 294 8.78 0.03 -0.41
CA ALA A 294 9.09 0.08 1.01
C ALA A 294 8.95 1.53 1.54
N GLY A 295 8.18 1.74 2.61
CA GLY A 295 8.06 3.03 3.28
C GLY A 295 7.29 4.13 2.54
N ALA A 296 6.38 3.79 1.63
CA ALA A 296 5.79 4.67 0.63
C ALA A 296 4.75 5.67 1.14
N SER A 297 5.11 6.96 1.05
CA SER A 297 4.21 8.07 0.64
C SER A 297 4.96 9.20 -0.04
N THR A 298 6.26 9.34 0.22
CA THR A 298 7.08 10.41 -0.38
C THR A 298 7.53 10.12 -1.80
N TYR A 299 7.42 8.88 -2.27
CA TYR A 299 8.06 8.46 -3.52
C TYR A 299 7.10 8.21 -4.69
N LEU A 300 5.82 7.93 -4.41
CA LEU A 300 4.85 7.54 -5.44
C LEU A 300 4.11 8.73 -6.06
N LEU A 301 3.98 9.81 -5.30
CA LEU A 301 3.41 11.07 -5.76
C LEU A 301 4.57 12.05 -5.72
N GLY A 302 4.88 12.70 -6.84
CA GLY A 302 5.90 13.73 -6.87
C GLY A 302 5.60 14.85 -5.84
N PRO A 303 6.53 15.79 -5.61
CA PRO A 303 6.41 16.79 -4.54
C PRO A 303 5.19 17.74 -4.63
N HIS A 304 4.29 17.60 -5.60
CA HIS A 304 3.24 18.56 -5.92
C HIS A 304 1.85 18.00 -6.28
N GLU A 305 1.42 16.84 -5.75
CA GLU A 305 0.02 16.38 -5.89
C GLU A 305 -0.72 16.12 -4.56
#